data_AF-A0A4R2QV74-F1
#
_entry.id   AF-A0A4R2QV74-F1
#
_cell.length_a   1.000
_cell.length_b   1.000
_cell.length_c   1.000
_cell.angle_alpha   90.00
_cell.angle_beta   90.00
_cell.angle_gamma   90.00
#
_symmetry.space_group_name_H-M   'P 1'
#
loop_
_entity.id
_entity.type
_entity.pdbx_description
1 polymer ?
#
loop_
_entity_poly.entity_id
_entity_poly.type
_entity_poly.pdbx_seq_one_letter_code
_entity_poly.pdbx_strand_id
1 'polypeptide(L)' 'METKGIQRDKQYTLFELADRAGITVADVQELVHRGKLDSHYTDDTEMVNGKDFLNWAERVEQADEGHRHYQ' A
#
# COMPACT_ATOMS: atom_id res chain seq x y z
N MET A 1 1.81 0.34 11.42
CA MET A 1 2.77 -0.32 10.50
C MET A 1 3.82 0.70 10.12
N GLU A 2 5.11 0.49 10.38
CA GLU A 2 6.13 1.46 9.96
C GLU A 2 6.45 1.28 8.46
N THR A 3 5.83 2.07 7.58
CA THR A 3 6.12 2.11 6.13
C THR A 3 7.45 2.82 5.87
N LYS A 4 8.57 2.20 6.27
CA LYS A 4 9.90 2.83 6.20
C LYS A 4 10.32 3.04 4.74
N GLY A 5 10.48 4.30 4.33
CA GLY A 5 11.14 4.66 3.07
C GLY A 5 10.26 4.64 1.82
N ILE A 6 8.93 4.57 1.95
CA ILE A 6 8.00 4.84 0.84
C ILE A 6 7.82 6.36 0.73
N GLN A 7 8.06 6.91 -0.47
CA GLN A 7 7.96 8.35 -0.76
C GLN A 7 6.72 8.62 -1.62
N ARG A 8 6.02 9.73 -1.35
CA ARG A 8 4.74 10.08 -2.02
C ARG A 8 4.91 10.39 -3.50
N ASP A 9 6.07 10.87 -3.91
CA ASP A 9 6.40 11.27 -5.28
C ASP A 9 7.04 10.15 -6.13
N LYS A 10 7.15 8.94 -5.59
CA LYS A 10 7.77 7.79 -6.27
C LYS A 10 6.77 6.70 -6.62
N GLN A 11 7.12 5.94 -7.65
CA GLN A 11 6.43 4.71 -8.04
C GLN A 11 7.25 3.52 -7.59
N TYR A 12 6.56 2.44 -7.25
CA TYR A 12 7.15 1.22 -6.72
C TYR A 12 6.51 0.01 -7.38
N THR A 13 7.31 -1.02 -7.62
CA THR A 13 6.77 -2.33 -7.95
C THR A 13 5.99 -2.92 -6.78
N LEU A 14 5.13 -3.89 -7.04
CA LEU A 14 4.44 -4.64 -5.97
C LEU A 14 5.44 -5.27 -4.99
N PHE A 15 6.58 -5.75 -5.50
CA PHE A 15 7.66 -6.32 -4.70
C PHE A 15 8.30 -5.29 -3.76
N GLU A 16 8.67 -4.12 -4.28
CA GLU A 16 9.28 -3.07 -3.46
C GLU A 16 8.33 -2.52 -2.38
N LEU A 17 7.02 -2.43 -2.69
CA LEU A 17 6.04 -2.03 -1.68
C LEU A 17 5.92 -3.07 -0.58
N ALA A 18 5.82 -4.35 -0.95
CA ALA A 18 5.74 -5.45 -0.01
C ALA A 18 6.94 -5.47 0.94
N ASP A 19 8.16 -5.38 0.39
CA ASP A 19 9.41 -5.34 1.14
C ASP A 19 9.46 -4.16 2.13
N ARG A 20 9.15 -2.94 1.65
CA ARG A 20 9.22 -1.72 2.49
C ARG A 20 8.12 -1.61 3.53
N ALA A 21 6.93 -2.15 3.23
CA ALA A 21 5.79 -2.12 4.14
C ALA A 21 5.77 -3.31 5.10
N GLY A 22 6.61 -4.32 4.88
CA GLY A 22 6.64 -5.54 5.69
C GLY A 22 5.38 -6.41 5.52
N ILE A 23 4.80 -6.41 4.32
CA ILE A 23 3.63 -7.24 3.93
C ILE A 23 4.00 -8.15 2.76
N THR A 24 3.12 -9.07 2.36
CA THR A 24 3.40 -9.96 1.23
C THR A 24 3.06 -9.30 -0.11
N VAL A 25 3.73 -9.73 -1.18
CA VAL A 25 3.37 -9.29 -2.55
C VAL A 25 1.93 -9.66 -2.89
N ALA A 26 1.46 -10.82 -2.41
CA ALA A 26 0.07 -11.26 -2.59
C ALA A 26 -0.92 -10.30 -1.92
N ASP A 27 -0.59 -9.73 -0.75
CA ASP A 27 -1.44 -8.72 -0.11
C ASP A 27 -1.50 -7.45 -0.96
N VAL A 28 -0.36 -6.96 -1.46
CA VAL A 28 -0.34 -5.78 -2.35
C VAL A 28 -1.15 -6.04 -3.63
N GLN A 29 -0.98 -7.22 -4.23
CA GLN A 29 -1.71 -7.61 -5.44
C GLN A 29 -3.22 -7.74 -5.17
N GLU A 30 -3.62 -8.26 -4.02
CA GLU A 30 -5.03 -8.31 -3.62
C GLU A 30 -5.61 -6.89 -3.48
N LEU A 31 -4.87 -5.94 -2.91
CA LEU A 31 -5.32 -4.56 -2.79
C LEU A 31 -5.56 -3.92 -4.15
N VAL A 32 -4.67 -4.17 -5.12
CA VAL A 32 -4.85 -3.71 -6.49
C VAL A 32 -6.05 -4.37 -7.16
N HIS A 33 -6.15 -5.71 -7.11
CA HIS A 33 -7.28 -6.45 -7.69
C HIS A 33 -8.64 -6.06 -7.10
N ARG A 34 -8.68 -5.68 -5.83
CA ARG A 34 -9.91 -5.20 -5.15
C ARG A 34 -10.19 -3.71 -5.39
N GLY A 35 -9.38 -3.03 -6.20
CA GLY A 35 -9.51 -1.59 -6.49
C GLY A 35 -9.26 -0.70 -5.27
N LYS A 36 -8.48 -1.18 -4.29
CA LYS A 36 -8.06 -0.40 -3.11
C LYS A 36 -6.80 0.41 -3.37
N LEU A 37 -5.99 -0.02 -4.32
CA LEU A 37 -4.82 0.68 -4.82
C LEU A 37 -4.90 0.79 -6.33
N ASP A 38 -4.64 1.99 -6.85
CA ASP A 38 -4.43 2.19 -8.28
C ASP A 38 -3.04 1.68 -8.68
N SER A 39 -3.00 0.92 -9.77
CA SER A 39 -1.76 0.47 -10.41
C SER A 39 -1.76 0.86 -11.89
N HIS A 40 -0.57 0.93 -12.48
CA HIS A 40 -0.38 1.07 -13.91
C HIS A 40 0.80 0.21 -14.35
N TYR A 41 0.76 -0.23 -15.62
CA TYR A 41 1.85 -1.00 -16.21
C TYR A 41 2.84 -0.09 -16.93
N THR A 42 4.12 -0.27 -16.64
CA THR A 42 5.25 0.35 -17.35
C THR A 42 6.23 -0.75 -17.74
N ASP A 43 6.54 -0.91 -19.02
CA ASP A 43 7.48 -1.94 -19.52
C ASP A 43 7.18 -3.35 -18.94
N ASP A 44 5.92 -3.78 -19.03
CA ASP A 44 5.41 -5.07 -18.51
C ASP A 44 5.46 -5.22 -16.97
N THR A 45 5.85 -4.16 -16.25
CA THR A 45 5.94 -4.16 -14.79
C THR A 45 4.78 -3.38 -14.19
N GLU A 46 4.06 -4.02 -13.26
CA GLU A 46 2.99 -3.37 -12.51
C GLU A 46 3.56 -2.48 -11.41
N MET A 47 3.19 -1.20 -11.48
CA MET A 47 3.69 -0.14 -10.62
C MET A 47 2.53 0.49 -9.85
N VAL A 48 2.79 0.85 -8.61
CA VAL A 48 1.84 1.56 -7.74
C VAL A 48 2.47 2.86 -7.27
N ASN A 49 1.67 3.92 -7.21
CA ASN A 49 2.11 5.20 -6.69
C ASN A 49 2.27 5.14 -5.17
N GLY A 50 3.43 5.56 -4.66
CA GLY A 50 3.70 5.60 -3.22
C GLY A 50 2.72 6.46 -2.43
N LYS A 51 2.19 7.55 -3.03
CA LYS A 51 1.13 8.37 -2.41
C LYS A 51 -0.14 7.56 -2.16
N ASP A 52 -0.57 6.77 -3.13
CA ASP A 52 -1.84 6.02 -3.03
C ASP A 52 -1.71 4.88 -2.03
N PHE A 53 -0.54 4.21 -2.02
CA PHE A 53 -0.21 3.24 -0.98
C PHE A 53 -0.22 3.84 0.42
N LEU A 54 0.44 4.99 0.62
CA LEU A 54 0.46 5.67 1.92
C LEU A 54 -0.93 6.14 2.35
N ASN A 55 -1.74 6.70 1.44
CA ASN A 55 -3.11 7.09 1.74
C ASN A 55 -3.97 5.89 2.18
N TRP A 56 -3.77 4.73 1.55
CA TRP A 56 -4.44 3.49 1.97
C TRP A 56 -3.97 3.05 3.36
N ALA A 57 -2.65 3.02 3.60
CA ALA A 57 -2.08 2.62 4.88
C ALA A 57 -2.58 3.51 6.03
N GLU A 58 -2.58 4.84 5.83
CA GLU A 58 -3.12 5.82 6.79
C GLU A 58 -4.61 5.55 7.11
N ARG A 59 -5.42 5.16 6.11
CA ARG A 59 -6.84 4.80 6.30
C ARG A 59 -7.02 3.50 7.07
N VAL A 60 -6.16 2.50 6.84
CA VAL A 60 -6.21 1.23 7.57
C VAL A 60 -5.85 1.43 9.04
N GLU A 61 -4.82 2.23 9.33
CA GLU A 61 -4.44 2.54 10.71
C GLU A 61 -5.56 3.29 11.46
N GLN A 62 -6.20 4.26 10.81
CA GLN A 62 -7.34 4.98 11.39
C GLN A 62 -8.58 4.10 11.61
N ALA A 63 -8.82 3.12 10.73
CA ALA A 63 -9.91 2.16 10.88
C ALA A 63 -9.68 1.19 12.05
N ASP A 64 -8.42 0.81 12.32
CA ASP A 64 -8.07 -0.06 13.44
C ASP A 64 -8.13 0.69 14.80
N GLU A 65 -7.78 1.99 14.81
CA GLU A 65 -7.88 2.85 16.01
C GLU A 65 -9.34 3.18 16.39
N GLY A 66 -10.23 3.32 15.41
CA GLY A 66 -11.67 3.54 15.66
C GLY A 66 -12.39 2.38 16.36
N HIS A 67 -11.84 1.16 16.30
CA HIS A 67 -12.40 -0.03 16.96
C HIS A 67 -11.97 -0.22 18.42
N ARG A 68 -10.94 0.51 18.90
CA ARG A 68 -10.45 0.37 20.29
C ARG A 68 -11.09 1.33 21.28
N HIS A 69 -11.99 2.21 20.84
CA HIS A 69 -12.61 3.24 21.66
C HIS A 69 -14.05 2.91 22.11
N TYR A 70 -14.39 1.62 22.17
CA TYR A 70 -15.61 1.09 22.80
C TYR A 70 -15.27 -0.16 23.62
N GLN A 71 -14.63 0.02 24.78
CA GLN A 71 -14.79 -0.85 25.93
C GLN A 71 -14.78 -0.02 27.21
#